data_AF-A0A811S5T5-F1
#
_entry.id   AF-A0A811S5T5-F1
#
_cell.length_a   1.000
_cell.length_b   1.000
_cell.length_c   1.000
_cell.angle_alpha   90.00
_cell.angle_beta   90.00
_cell.angle_gamma   90.00
#
_symmetry.space_group_name_H-M   'P 1'
#
loop_
_entity.id
_entity.type
_entity.pdbx_description
1 polymer ?
#
loop_
_entity_poly.entity_id
_entity_poly.type
_entity_poly.pdbx_seq_one_letter_code
_entity_poly.pdbx_strand_id
1 'polypeptide(L)'
;MLHRLAHTRVCHCFILPTSRALSNAPAPAPTPPTAAPLSAADLEQLLRRCHYSASTHRFHSLLPLLSHPSVLLSSALHLSRRAHPSLPTPPQPPPITIAAAAGAFSSPSSHLRLLLPSRLKGQPLPVPTLPLRLALRCAASVLDAVFAPRAATFAYRGRHAAVRYLKSIPSASWFFRVAIPRQPFAPRHVRRLLGAISSKVDDPGFLEFLNELFVSDAVAFELGGCELGRGLPQESELTGTLVNIFFNLVDGEIMVIREEVHKKHPRMKDDSVRHTPVRVYAIRYLDDILVVTSGSKMLTIEIRDRIIAALERDLEVRVDRLGAQSTVLYQRRLSFGDRIPSCATFNLAPTHVRESKEGKEEVSEDEG
;
A
#
# COMPACT_ATOMS: atom_id res chain seq x y z
N MET A 1 5.08 -26.99 6.73
CA MET A 1 4.06 -26.08 7.28
C MET A 1 2.66 -26.66 6.99
N LEU A 2 2.32 -27.76 7.66
CA LEU A 2 1.03 -28.44 7.61
C LEU A 2 0.34 -28.16 8.95
N HIS A 3 -0.57 -27.19 8.99
CA HIS A 3 -1.65 -27.06 9.98
C HIS A 3 -2.35 -25.72 9.73
N ARG A 4 -3.26 -25.68 8.75
CA ARG A 4 -4.17 -24.53 8.59
C ARG A 4 -5.44 -24.84 7.79
N LEU A 5 -5.91 -26.07 7.86
CA LEU A 5 -7.26 -26.45 7.44
C LEU A 5 -7.80 -27.47 8.43
N ALA A 6 -8.11 -27.02 9.64
CA ALA A 6 -8.98 -27.74 10.54
C ALA A 6 -9.82 -26.71 11.30
N HIS A 7 -11.15 -26.89 11.21
CA HIS A 7 -12.22 -26.07 11.78
C HIS A 7 -12.70 -24.89 10.95
N THR A 8 -13.52 -25.19 9.94
CA THR A 8 -14.94 -24.83 9.84
C THR A 8 -15.50 -25.49 8.57
N ARG A 9 -16.68 -26.12 8.63
CA ARG A 9 -17.32 -26.72 7.45
C ARG A 9 -17.74 -25.60 6.49
N VAL A 10 -16.84 -25.19 5.61
CA VAL A 10 -17.13 -24.28 4.51
C VAL A 10 -17.58 -25.12 3.32
N CYS A 11 -18.82 -24.92 2.88
CA CYS A 11 -19.36 -25.57 1.68
C CYS A 11 -18.69 -24.96 0.45
N HIS A 12 -17.59 -25.56 0.00
CA HIS A 12 -16.89 -25.14 -1.21
C HIS A 12 -17.54 -25.77 -2.45
N CYS A 13 -18.03 -24.93 -3.37
CA CYS A 13 -18.45 -25.39 -4.69
C CYS A 13 -17.23 -25.59 -5.61
N PHE A 14 -17.02 -26.83 -6.03
CA PHE A 14 -15.99 -27.22 -7.00
C PHE A 14 -16.47 -26.95 -8.43
N ILE A 15 -15.58 -26.47 -9.30
CA ILE A 15 -15.88 -26.32 -10.73
C ILE A 15 -15.20 -27.46 -11.49
N LEU A 16 -16.00 -28.35 -12.08
CA LEU A 16 -15.60 -29.10 -13.28
C LEU A 16 -15.86 -28.25 -14.52
N PRO A 17 -15.08 -28.40 -15.60
CA PRO A 17 -15.30 -27.66 -16.83
C PRO A 17 -16.57 -28.18 -17.52
N THR A 18 -17.65 -27.40 -17.47
CA THR A 18 -18.86 -27.67 -18.25
C THR A 18 -19.08 -26.62 -19.33
N SER A 19 -19.53 -27.13 -20.48
CA SER A 19 -19.78 -26.41 -21.73
C SER A 19 -20.80 -25.27 -21.56
N ARG A 20 -20.58 -24.17 -22.28
CA ARG A 20 -21.48 -23.01 -22.37
C ARG A 20 -22.86 -23.46 -22.88
N ALA A 21 -23.88 -23.35 -22.04
CA ALA A 21 -25.27 -23.33 -22.48
C ALA A 21 -25.75 -21.88 -22.59
N LEU A 22 -26.18 -21.48 -23.80
CA LEU A 22 -26.91 -20.24 -24.06
C LEU A 22 -28.35 -20.43 -23.54
N SER A 23 -28.76 -19.62 -22.57
CA SER A 23 -30.14 -19.57 -22.08
C SER A 23 -30.76 -18.23 -22.46
N ASN A 24 -31.85 -18.27 -23.23
CA ASN A 24 -32.70 -17.12 -23.55
C ASN A 24 -33.62 -16.83 -22.35
N ALA A 25 -33.56 -15.61 -21.81
CA ALA A 25 -34.47 -15.13 -20.76
C ALA A 25 -35.21 -13.85 -21.23
N PRO A 26 -36.47 -13.63 -20.80
CA PRO A 26 -37.36 -12.60 -21.33
C PRO A 26 -37.08 -11.19 -20.78
N ALA A 27 -37.68 -10.19 -21.45
CA ALA A 27 -37.40 -8.75 -21.35
C ALA A 27 -37.59 -8.12 -19.94
N PRO A 28 -36.82 -7.07 -19.59
CA PRO A 28 -36.88 -6.44 -18.27
C PRO A 28 -37.99 -5.39 -18.13
N ALA A 29 -38.63 -5.38 -16.95
CA ALA A 29 -39.58 -4.37 -16.48
C ALA A 29 -38.86 -3.05 -16.04
N PRO A 30 -39.58 -1.93 -15.80
CA PRO A 30 -39.04 -0.58 -15.90
C PRO A 30 -38.07 -0.21 -14.77
N THR A 31 -37.03 0.54 -15.15
CA THR A 31 -35.87 0.94 -14.34
C THR A 31 -36.21 2.01 -13.28
N PRO A 32 -35.76 1.85 -12.01
CA PRO A 32 -35.77 2.92 -11.00
C PRO A 32 -34.77 4.04 -11.37
N PRO A 33 -34.88 5.25 -10.76
CA PRO A 33 -34.13 6.43 -11.19
C PRO A 33 -32.63 6.18 -11.26
N THR A 34 -32.05 6.50 -12.41
CA THR A 34 -30.66 6.23 -12.77
C THR A 34 -29.71 6.95 -11.81
N ALA A 35 -29.21 6.24 -10.80
CA ALA A 35 -28.18 6.77 -9.91
C ALA A 35 -26.96 7.21 -10.74
N ALA A 36 -26.52 8.47 -10.59
CA ALA A 36 -25.33 8.96 -11.25
C ALA A 36 -24.06 8.40 -10.58
N PRO A 37 -22.97 8.12 -11.33
CA PRO A 37 -21.70 7.70 -10.74
C PRO A 37 -21.08 8.86 -9.95
N LEU A 38 -20.55 8.56 -8.76
CA LEU A 38 -19.84 9.55 -7.94
C LEU A 38 -18.38 9.69 -8.37
N SER A 39 -17.89 10.93 -8.43
CA SER A 39 -16.46 11.21 -8.50
C SER A 39 -15.79 11.01 -7.13
N ALA A 40 -14.46 10.98 -7.09
CA ALA A 40 -13.71 10.87 -5.84
C ALA A 40 -13.97 12.08 -4.91
N ALA A 41 -14.08 13.29 -5.48
CA ALA A 41 -14.36 14.51 -4.73
C ALA A 41 -15.79 14.50 -4.15
N ASP A 42 -16.78 14.04 -4.94
CA ASP A 42 -18.16 13.93 -4.47
C ASP A 42 -18.30 12.91 -3.34
N LEU A 43 -17.58 11.78 -3.42
CA LEU A 43 -17.55 10.78 -2.36
C LEU A 43 -16.94 11.34 -1.08
N GLU A 44 -15.83 12.08 -1.18
CA GLU A 44 -15.21 12.73 -0.02
C GLU A 44 -16.15 13.77 0.62
N GLN A 45 -16.83 14.56 -0.21
CA GLN A 45 -17.81 15.54 0.27
C GLN A 45 -19.02 14.87 0.93
N LEU A 46 -19.53 13.77 0.37
CA LEU A 46 -20.60 12.97 0.94
C LEU A 46 -20.18 12.40 2.30
N LEU A 47 -18.98 11.83 2.39
CA LEU A 47 -18.43 11.32 3.65
C LEU A 47 -18.35 12.40 4.73
N ARG A 48 -17.81 13.57 4.40
CA ARG A 48 -17.68 14.69 5.34
C ARG A 48 -19.03 15.27 5.79
N ARG A 49 -20.05 15.22 4.93
CA ARG A 49 -21.39 15.78 5.23
C ARG A 49 -22.27 14.84 6.02
N CYS A 50 -22.28 13.56 5.66
CA CYS A 50 -23.31 12.61 6.12
C CYS A 50 -22.75 11.50 7.02
N HIS A 51 -21.43 11.27 6.99
CA HIS A 51 -20.79 10.13 7.66
C HIS A 51 -19.66 10.56 8.58
N TYR A 52 -19.53 11.85 8.91
CA TYR A 52 -18.49 12.36 9.80
C TYR A 52 -19.12 13.01 11.02
N SER A 53 -18.78 12.48 12.19
CA SER A 53 -19.20 13.01 13.47
C SER A 53 -18.19 14.04 13.95
N ALA A 54 -18.62 15.31 14.02
CA ALA A 54 -17.79 16.41 14.50
C ALA A 54 -17.45 16.28 16.00
N SER A 55 -18.29 15.61 16.80
CA SER A 55 -18.05 15.44 18.24
C SER A 55 -16.98 14.39 18.54
N THR A 56 -16.94 13.30 17.78
CA THR A 56 -15.98 12.21 17.96
C THR A 56 -14.76 12.33 17.06
N HIS A 57 -14.79 13.24 16.08
CA HIS A 57 -13.81 13.36 15.00
C HIS A 57 -13.62 12.07 14.17
N ARG A 58 -14.69 11.29 14.01
CA ARG A 58 -14.67 9.98 13.35
C ARG A 58 -15.76 9.82 12.32
N PHE A 59 -15.48 8.95 11.36
CA PHE A 59 -16.44 8.53 10.35
C PHE A 59 -17.31 7.40 10.87
N HIS A 60 -18.59 7.38 10.52
CA HIS A 60 -19.55 6.34 10.93
C HIS A 60 -20.38 5.86 9.74
N SER A 61 -21.03 4.70 9.89
CA SER A 61 -21.96 4.16 8.90
C SER A 61 -21.33 3.99 7.50
N LEU A 62 -20.08 3.51 7.44
CA LEU A 62 -19.37 3.24 6.19
C LEU A 62 -19.88 1.96 5.52
N LEU A 63 -20.28 0.93 6.27
CA LEU A 63 -20.80 -0.31 5.69
C LEU A 63 -22.08 -0.07 4.86
N PRO A 64 -23.10 0.67 5.37
CA PRO A 64 -24.24 1.09 4.54
C PRO A 64 -23.85 1.89 3.31
N LEU A 65 -22.84 2.77 3.42
CA LEU A 65 -22.35 3.58 2.30
C LEU A 65 -21.79 2.72 1.16
N LEU A 66 -21.15 1.57 1.46
CA LEU A 66 -20.65 0.66 0.42
C LEU A 66 -21.77 0.13 -0.49
N SER A 67 -22.98 0.01 0.05
CA SER A 67 -24.18 -0.45 -0.65
C SER A 67 -24.91 0.68 -1.39
N HIS A 68 -24.43 1.92 -1.30
CA HIS A 68 -25.05 3.05 -1.98
C HIS A 68 -24.96 2.89 -3.51
N PRO A 69 -26.06 3.06 -4.26
CA PRO A 69 -26.11 2.72 -5.69
C PRO A 69 -25.08 3.49 -6.53
N SER A 70 -24.84 4.76 -6.20
CA SER A 70 -23.83 5.57 -6.88
C SER A 70 -22.39 5.13 -6.62
N VAL A 71 -22.10 4.60 -5.42
CA VAL A 71 -20.77 4.08 -5.05
C VAL A 71 -20.53 2.75 -5.78
N LEU A 72 -21.53 1.88 -5.79
CA LEU A 72 -21.52 0.62 -6.54
C LEU A 72 -21.35 0.87 -8.04
N LEU A 73 -22.11 1.82 -8.61
CA LEU A 73 -22.02 2.14 -10.03
C LEU A 73 -20.63 2.71 -10.40
N SER A 74 -20.11 3.67 -9.61
CA SER A 74 -18.77 4.24 -9.83
C SER A 74 -17.69 3.16 -9.77
N SER A 75 -17.75 2.29 -8.76
CA SER A 75 -16.82 1.17 -8.59
C SER A 75 -16.92 0.14 -9.72
N ALA A 76 -18.13 -0.17 -10.18
CA ALA A 76 -18.35 -1.09 -11.29
C ALA A 76 -17.83 -0.52 -12.63
N LEU A 77 -18.05 0.76 -12.91
CA LEU A 77 -17.47 1.44 -14.08
C LEU A 77 -15.93 1.43 -14.05
N HIS A 78 -15.33 1.61 -12.87
CA HIS A 78 -13.88 1.50 -12.69
C HIS A 78 -13.38 0.09 -13.04
N LEU A 79 -14.04 -0.95 -12.55
CA LEU A 79 -13.68 -2.34 -12.87
C LEU A 79 -13.82 -2.62 -14.37
N SER A 80 -14.90 -2.16 -15.01
CA SER A 80 -15.11 -2.30 -16.46
C SER A 80 -14.04 -1.60 -17.29
N ARG A 81 -13.67 -0.36 -16.93
CA ARG A 81 -12.58 0.38 -17.62
C ARG A 81 -11.24 -0.34 -17.51
N ARG A 82 -10.95 -0.96 -16.36
CA ARG A 82 -9.71 -1.71 -16.17
C ARG A 82 -9.68 -3.00 -17.00
N ALA A 83 -10.83 -3.66 -17.15
CA ALA A 83 -10.94 -4.84 -18.01
C ALA A 83 -10.84 -4.50 -19.51
N HIS A 84 -11.27 -3.30 -19.90
CA HIS A 84 -11.33 -2.86 -21.28
C HIS A 84 -10.74 -1.45 -21.47
N PRO A 85 -9.42 -1.26 -21.27
CA PRO A 85 -8.79 0.06 -21.30
C PRO A 85 -8.78 0.71 -22.69
N SER A 86 -8.95 -0.09 -23.76
CA SER A 86 -8.96 0.37 -25.15
C SER A 86 -10.35 0.75 -25.68
N LEU A 87 -11.43 0.50 -24.92
CA LEU A 87 -12.78 0.83 -25.37
C LEU A 87 -13.12 2.29 -25.06
N PRO A 88 -13.65 3.07 -26.03
CA PRO A 88 -14.06 4.47 -25.82
C PRO A 88 -15.13 4.62 -24.72
N THR A 89 -16.05 3.65 -24.65
CA THR A 89 -17.10 3.59 -23.64
C THR A 89 -17.10 2.19 -23.00
N PRO A 90 -16.88 2.07 -21.68
CA PRO A 90 -16.94 0.77 -21.02
C PRO A 90 -18.38 0.23 -21.04
N PRO A 91 -18.57 -1.10 -21.22
CA PRO A 91 -19.91 -1.69 -21.13
C PRO A 91 -20.52 -1.42 -19.75
N GLN A 92 -21.82 -1.13 -19.73
CA GLN A 92 -22.54 -0.96 -18.46
C GLN A 92 -22.52 -2.28 -17.67
N PRO A 93 -22.26 -2.22 -16.35
CA PRO A 93 -22.29 -3.41 -15.51
C PRO A 93 -23.72 -3.95 -15.41
N PRO A 94 -23.93 -5.28 -15.45
CA PRO A 94 -25.28 -5.82 -15.40
C PRO A 94 -25.90 -5.55 -14.02
N PRO A 95 -27.19 -5.18 -13.94
CA PRO A 95 -27.87 -4.80 -12.69
C PRO A 95 -27.86 -5.90 -11.63
N ILE A 96 -27.83 -7.16 -12.06
CA ILE A 96 -27.69 -8.35 -11.20
C ILE A 96 -26.41 -8.28 -10.34
N THR A 97 -25.33 -7.67 -10.85
CA THR A 97 -24.06 -7.53 -10.13
C THR A 97 -24.17 -6.57 -8.95
N ILE A 98 -25.00 -5.53 -9.07
CA ILE A 98 -25.18 -4.49 -8.05
C ILE A 98 -25.96 -5.07 -6.86
N ALA A 99 -27.05 -5.80 -7.12
CA ALA A 99 -27.80 -6.49 -6.08
C ALA A 99 -26.98 -7.61 -5.42
N ALA A 100 -26.23 -8.39 -6.21
CA ALA A 100 -25.39 -9.46 -5.68
C ALA A 100 -24.21 -8.94 -4.82
N ALA A 101 -23.76 -7.70 -5.03
CA ALA A 101 -22.70 -7.10 -4.21
C ALA A 101 -23.16 -6.84 -2.76
N ALA A 102 -24.46 -6.58 -2.54
CA ALA A 102 -25.02 -6.44 -1.20
C ALA A 102 -24.83 -7.71 -0.36
N GLY A 103 -25.03 -8.89 -0.96
CA GLY A 103 -24.76 -10.19 -0.32
C GLY A 103 -23.28 -10.40 0.00
N ALA A 104 -22.38 -9.89 -0.84
CA ALA A 104 -20.93 -10.00 -0.64
C ALA A 104 -20.40 -9.14 0.54
N PHE A 105 -21.13 -8.11 0.98
CA PHE A 105 -20.77 -7.36 2.19
C PHE A 105 -21.13 -8.10 3.48
N SER A 106 -22.15 -8.97 3.45
CA SER A 106 -22.61 -9.70 4.63
C SER A 106 -21.89 -11.05 4.81
N SER A 107 -21.46 -11.66 3.71
CA SER A 107 -20.76 -12.95 3.72
C SER A 107 -19.72 -13.00 2.59
N PRO A 108 -18.58 -12.30 2.70
CA PRO A 108 -17.48 -12.42 1.74
C PRO A 108 -17.05 -13.85 1.42
N SER A 109 -17.05 -14.73 2.43
CA SER A 109 -16.60 -16.12 2.31
C SER A 109 -17.39 -16.93 1.26
N SER A 110 -18.70 -16.72 1.14
CA SER A 110 -19.55 -17.39 0.15
C SER A 110 -19.30 -16.93 -1.30
N HIS A 111 -18.57 -15.83 -1.48
CA HIS A 111 -18.27 -15.22 -2.77
C HIS A 111 -16.83 -15.49 -3.26
N LEU A 112 -16.18 -16.50 -2.69
CA LEU A 112 -14.86 -17.00 -3.11
C LEU A 112 -14.97 -18.31 -3.90
N ARG A 113 -14.10 -18.45 -4.89
CA ARG A 113 -13.89 -19.68 -5.65
C ARG A 113 -12.45 -20.12 -5.48
N LEU A 114 -12.21 -21.39 -5.18
CA LEU A 114 -10.86 -21.92 -5.06
C LEU A 114 -10.37 -22.40 -6.43
N LEU A 115 -9.29 -21.79 -6.95
CA LEU A 115 -8.57 -22.30 -8.10
C LEU A 115 -7.55 -23.33 -7.62
N LEU A 116 -7.70 -24.56 -8.08
CA LEU A 116 -6.74 -25.62 -7.80
C LEU A 116 -5.47 -25.42 -8.65
N PRO A 117 -4.30 -25.66 -8.06
CA PRO A 117 -3.04 -25.57 -8.79
C PRO A 117 -2.96 -26.66 -9.86
N SER A 118 -2.35 -26.34 -11.00
CA SER A 118 -2.13 -27.32 -12.09
C SER A 118 -1.07 -28.37 -11.77
N ARG A 119 -0.23 -28.12 -10.75
CA ARG A 119 0.81 -29.04 -10.27
C ARG A 119 0.51 -29.47 -8.83
N LEU A 120 0.84 -30.72 -8.51
CA LEU A 120 0.62 -31.36 -7.19
C LEU A 120 1.25 -30.61 -5.99
N LYS A 121 2.15 -29.64 -6.22
CA LYS A 121 2.84 -28.86 -5.18
C LYS A 121 2.31 -27.44 -4.97
N GLY A 122 1.21 -27.04 -5.61
CA GLY A 122 0.63 -25.71 -5.39
C GLY A 122 -0.34 -25.68 -4.20
N GLN A 123 -0.59 -24.49 -3.68
CA GLN A 123 -1.73 -24.24 -2.78
C GLN A 123 -2.94 -23.78 -3.62
N PRO A 124 -4.18 -24.17 -3.25
CA PRO A 124 -5.37 -23.59 -3.85
C PRO A 124 -5.38 -22.08 -3.69
N LEU A 125 -5.73 -21.35 -4.75
CA LEU A 125 -5.79 -19.90 -4.76
C LEU A 125 -7.24 -19.43 -4.64
N PRO A 126 -7.66 -18.80 -3.53
CA PRO A 126 -8.96 -18.14 -3.47
C PRO A 126 -9.05 -17.01 -4.49
N VAL A 127 -10.15 -17.01 -5.25
CA VAL A 127 -10.44 -16.02 -6.28
C VAL A 127 -11.81 -15.39 -5.99
N PRO A 128 -11.86 -14.06 -5.80
CA PRO A 128 -13.12 -13.39 -5.56
C PRO A 128 -14.00 -13.39 -6.82
N THR A 129 -15.28 -13.69 -6.63
CA THR A 129 -16.31 -13.51 -7.65
C THR A 129 -16.49 -12.03 -7.99
N LEU A 130 -17.14 -11.71 -9.11
CA LEU A 130 -17.36 -10.32 -9.52
C LEU A 130 -18.09 -9.48 -8.45
N PRO A 131 -19.14 -9.98 -7.75
CA PRO A 131 -19.76 -9.24 -6.65
C PRO A 131 -18.79 -8.90 -5.52
N LEU A 132 -17.93 -9.84 -5.11
CA LEU A 132 -16.92 -9.58 -4.08
C LEU A 132 -15.83 -8.63 -4.57
N ARG A 133 -15.39 -8.74 -5.83
CA ARG A 133 -14.47 -7.75 -6.43
C ARG A 133 -15.06 -6.34 -6.42
N LEU A 134 -16.35 -6.20 -6.68
CA LEU A 134 -17.06 -4.93 -6.59
C LEU A 134 -17.10 -4.42 -5.15
N ALA A 135 -17.44 -5.28 -4.18
CA ALA A 135 -17.43 -4.95 -2.76
C ALA A 135 -16.04 -4.48 -2.28
N LEU A 136 -14.97 -5.19 -2.64
CA LEU A 136 -13.59 -4.82 -2.33
C LEU A 136 -13.22 -3.46 -2.93
N ARG A 137 -13.67 -3.17 -4.16
CA ARG A 137 -13.43 -1.88 -4.82
C ARG A 137 -14.19 -0.74 -4.13
N CYS A 138 -15.43 -0.95 -3.71
CA CYS A 138 -16.19 0.03 -2.93
C CYS A 138 -15.49 0.33 -1.59
N ALA A 139 -15.04 -0.72 -0.89
CA ALA A 139 -14.30 -0.54 0.36
C ALA A 139 -13.00 0.24 0.13
N ALA A 140 -12.28 -0.04 -0.95
CA ALA A 140 -11.07 0.68 -1.32
C ALA A 140 -11.35 2.18 -1.58
N SER A 141 -12.40 2.52 -2.33
CA SER A 141 -12.73 3.92 -2.64
C SER A 141 -13.14 4.72 -1.40
N VAL A 142 -13.92 4.12 -0.50
CA VAL A 142 -14.32 4.75 0.76
C VAL A 142 -13.11 4.94 1.69
N LEU A 143 -12.28 3.90 1.87
CA LEU A 143 -11.06 4.03 2.68
C LEU A 143 -10.07 5.03 2.09
N ASP A 144 -9.95 5.09 0.77
CA ASP A 144 -9.13 6.09 0.10
C ASP A 144 -9.62 7.51 0.41
N ALA A 145 -10.93 7.77 0.33
CA ALA A 145 -11.48 9.08 0.66
C ALA A 145 -11.25 9.48 2.12
N VAL A 146 -11.20 8.50 3.05
CA VAL A 146 -10.92 8.75 4.48
C VAL A 146 -9.43 8.97 4.77
N PHE A 147 -8.54 8.19 4.16
CA PHE A 147 -7.13 8.13 4.54
C PHE A 147 -6.16 8.81 3.55
N ALA A 148 -6.47 8.84 2.25
CA ALA A 148 -5.57 9.40 1.24
C ALA A 148 -5.26 10.90 1.40
N PRO A 149 -6.19 11.78 1.82
CA PRO A 149 -5.90 13.21 1.97
C PRO A 149 -4.77 13.54 2.96
N ARG A 150 -4.46 12.62 3.88
CA ARG A 150 -3.38 12.77 4.88
C ARG A 150 -2.24 11.77 4.68
N ALA A 151 -2.24 11.04 3.57
CA ALA A 151 -1.16 10.11 3.27
C ALA A 151 0.15 10.86 3.01
N ALA A 152 1.26 10.25 3.41
CA ALA A 152 2.57 10.84 3.18
C ALA A 152 2.87 11.02 1.69
N THR A 153 3.45 12.16 1.33
CA THR A 153 3.74 12.51 -0.07
C THR A 153 4.76 11.61 -0.75
N PHE A 154 5.53 10.85 0.04
CA PHE A 154 6.49 9.87 -0.42
C PHE A 154 5.93 8.43 -0.47
N ALA A 155 4.67 8.22 -0.07
CA ALA A 155 3.98 6.94 -0.18
C ALA A 155 3.32 6.80 -1.56
N TYR A 156 4.06 6.25 -2.50
CA TYR A 156 3.62 6.14 -3.89
C TYR A 156 2.74 4.91 -4.13
N ARG A 157 1.65 5.13 -4.86
CA ARG A 157 0.78 4.06 -5.39
C ARG A 157 1.22 3.53 -6.75
N GLY A 158 2.01 4.32 -7.48
CA GLY A 158 2.52 3.96 -8.80
C GLY A 158 4.04 3.85 -8.80
N ARG A 159 4.55 2.72 -9.28
CA ARG A 159 6.00 2.45 -9.33
C ARG A 159 6.76 3.51 -10.12
N HIS A 160 6.22 3.93 -11.27
CA HIS A 160 6.88 4.94 -12.11
C HIS A 160 7.00 6.30 -11.42
N ALA A 161 6.02 6.69 -10.61
CA ALA A 161 6.08 7.94 -9.84
C ALA A 161 7.17 7.87 -8.77
N ALA A 162 7.25 6.74 -8.05
CA ALA A 162 8.30 6.50 -7.05
C ALA A 162 9.71 6.58 -7.66
N VAL A 163 9.91 5.92 -8.80
CA VAL A 163 11.21 5.91 -9.51
C VAL A 163 11.56 7.30 -10.07
N ARG A 164 10.59 8.03 -10.63
CA ARG A 164 10.82 9.41 -11.09
C ARG A 164 11.25 10.32 -9.95
N TYR A 165 10.62 10.19 -8.77
CA TYR A 165 11.00 10.96 -7.61
C TYR A 165 12.40 10.60 -7.12
N LEU A 166 12.74 9.31 -7.01
CA LEU A 166 14.08 8.86 -6.66
C LEU A 166 15.15 9.48 -7.57
N LYS A 167 14.90 9.53 -8.89
CA LYS A 167 15.81 10.17 -9.86
C LYS A 167 15.95 11.69 -9.69
N SER A 168 14.96 12.34 -9.08
CA SER A 168 14.94 13.79 -8.86
C SER A 168 15.66 14.23 -7.58
N ILE A 169 16.08 13.31 -6.71
CA ILE A 169 16.73 13.64 -5.43
C ILE A 169 18.14 14.21 -5.71
N PRO A 170 18.43 15.46 -5.31
CA PRO A 170 19.76 16.04 -5.50
C PRO A 170 20.76 15.52 -4.45
N SER A 171 22.03 15.38 -4.85
CA SER A 171 23.20 15.23 -3.96
C SER A 171 22.98 14.30 -2.77
N ALA A 172 22.66 13.04 -3.05
CA ALA A 172 22.42 12.01 -2.05
C ALA A 172 23.75 11.39 -1.58
N SER A 173 24.05 11.44 -0.28
CA SER A 173 25.32 10.94 0.28
C SER A 173 25.20 9.49 0.76
N TRP A 174 24.14 9.20 1.53
CA TRP A 174 23.91 7.88 2.13
C TRP A 174 22.48 7.42 1.91
N PHE A 175 22.29 6.11 1.81
CA PHE A 175 20.96 5.52 1.78
C PHE A 175 20.92 4.22 2.56
N PHE A 176 19.71 3.82 2.93
CA PHE A 176 19.43 2.46 3.34
C PHE A 176 18.03 2.07 2.87
N ARG A 177 17.89 0.78 2.56
CA ARG A 177 16.60 0.16 2.30
C ARG A 177 16.16 -0.56 3.57
N VAL A 178 14.88 -0.46 3.92
CA VAL A 178 14.32 -1.32 4.96
C VAL A 178 14.17 -2.73 4.38
N ALA A 179 14.94 -3.68 4.88
CA ALA A 179 14.88 -5.06 4.44
C ALA A 179 13.84 -5.85 5.24
N ILE A 180 12.62 -5.94 4.71
CA ILE A 180 11.57 -6.77 5.31
C ILE A 180 11.71 -8.20 4.74
N PRO A 181 12.05 -9.22 5.55
CA PRO A 181 12.06 -10.60 5.09
C PRO A 181 10.65 -11.06 4.74
N ARG A 182 10.55 -12.01 3.80
CA ARG A 182 9.25 -12.60 3.42
C ARG A 182 8.55 -13.15 4.65
N GLN A 183 7.37 -12.61 4.95
CA GLN A 183 6.54 -13.05 6.07
C GLN A 183 5.05 -12.85 5.79
N PRO A 184 4.18 -13.74 6.30
CA PRO A 184 2.74 -13.61 6.09
C PRO A 184 2.19 -12.41 6.87
N PHE A 185 1.14 -11.77 6.32
CA PHE A 185 0.37 -10.78 7.05
C PHE A 185 -0.49 -11.46 8.13
N ALA A 186 0.12 -11.72 9.29
CA ALA A 186 -0.44 -12.49 10.38
C ALA A 186 -1.61 -11.77 11.12
N PRO A 187 -2.43 -12.49 11.90
CA PRO A 187 -3.56 -11.91 12.65
C PRO A 187 -3.18 -10.76 13.59
N ARG A 188 -1.94 -10.72 14.08
CA ARG A 188 -1.42 -9.57 14.85
C ARG A 188 -1.33 -8.29 14.01
N HIS A 189 -0.89 -8.40 12.76
CA HIS A 189 -0.83 -7.24 11.85
C HIS A 189 -2.25 -6.80 11.44
N VAL A 190 -3.18 -7.75 11.26
CA VAL A 190 -4.60 -7.45 11.02
C VAL A 190 -5.19 -6.66 12.20
N ARG A 191 -4.93 -7.09 13.45
CA ARG A 191 -5.37 -6.34 14.64
C ARG A 191 -4.81 -4.91 14.68
N ARG A 192 -3.53 -4.72 14.33
CA ARG A 192 -2.91 -3.38 14.25
C ARG A 192 -3.53 -2.53 13.14
N LEU A 193 -3.76 -3.10 11.96
CA LEU A 193 -4.42 -2.44 10.83
C LEU A 193 -5.85 -2.01 11.19
N LEU A 194 -6.66 -2.93 11.73
CA LEU A 194 -8.02 -2.63 12.17
C LEU A 194 -8.01 -1.60 13.30
N GLY A 195 -7.06 -1.68 14.23
CA GLY A 195 -6.80 -0.65 15.23
C GLY A 195 -6.57 0.74 14.62
N ALA A 196 -5.70 0.82 13.61
CA ALA A 196 -5.43 2.07 12.89
C ALA A 196 -6.66 2.60 12.13
N ILE A 197 -7.46 1.73 11.50
CA ILE A 197 -8.70 2.13 10.83
C ILE A 197 -9.72 2.63 11.87
N SER A 198 -9.86 1.88 12.96
CA SER A 198 -10.68 2.21 14.12
C SER A 198 -10.14 3.38 14.94
N SER A 199 -9.11 4.11 14.51
CA SER A 199 -8.79 5.43 15.09
C SER A 199 -9.63 6.53 14.45
N LYS A 200 -10.06 6.32 13.19
CA LYS A 200 -10.84 7.29 12.41
C LYS A 200 -12.24 6.82 12.05
N VAL A 201 -12.54 5.53 12.17
CA VAL A 201 -13.81 4.94 11.72
C VAL A 201 -14.53 4.27 12.88
N ASP A 202 -15.65 4.84 13.32
CA ASP A 202 -16.59 4.28 14.29
C ASP A 202 -17.72 3.52 13.57
N ASP A 203 -17.39 2.34 13.05
CA ASP A 203 -18.37 1.43 12.43
C ASP A 203 -17.93 -0.02 12.70
N PRO A 204 -18.47 -0.66 13.75
CA PRO A 204 -18.08 -2.03 14.11
C PRO A 204 -18.39 -3.04 12.99
N GLY A 205 -19.53 -2.89 12.30
CA GLY A 205 -19.92 -3.77 11.21
C GLY A 205 -18.96 -3.67 10.03
N PHE A 206 -18.47 -2.47 9.72
CA PHE A 206 -17.43 -2.29 8.71
C PHE A 206 -16.09 -2.94 9.12
N LEU A 207 -15.70 -2.83 10.40
CA LEU A 207 -14.48 -3.46 10.91
C LEU A 207 -14.59 -5.00 10.90
N GLU A 208 -15.77 -5.55 11.24
CA GLU A 208 -16.07 -6.98 11.16
C GLU A 208 -15.99 -7.48 9.72
N PHE A 209 -16.58 -6.75 8.77
CA PHE A 209 -16.46 -7.05 7.33
C PHE A 209 -14.99 -7.11 6.91
N LEU A 210 -14.17 -6.12 7.27
CA LEU A 210 -12.74 -6.12 6.93
C LEU A 210 -11.99 -7.30 7.58
N ASN A 211 -12.34 -7.66 8.82
CA ASN A 211 -11.77 -8.82 9.48
C ASN A 211 -12.14 -10.13 8.77
N GLU A 212 -13.41 -10.29 8.36
CA GLU A 212 -13.87 -11.48 7.62
C GLU A 212 -13.12 -11.65 6.28
N LEU A 213 -12.77 -10.55 5.60
CA LEU A 213 -11.96 -10.63 4.37
C LEU A 213 -10.60 -11.29 4.58
N PHE A 214 -9.97 -11.08 5.74
CA PHE A 214 -8.71 -11.75 6.09
C PHE A 214 -8.94 -13.19 6.57
N VAL A 215 -10.01 -13.44 7.34
CA VAL A 215 -10.33 -14.79 7.84
C VAL A 215 -10.69 -15.75 6.70
N SER A 216 -11.35 -15.24 5.67
CA SER A 216 -11.78 -16.00 4.48
C SER A 216 -10.71 -16.13 3.39
N ASP A 217 -9.52 -15.54 3.57
CA ASP A 217 -8.48 -15.40 2.54
C ASP A 217 -8.96 -14.65 1.27
N ALA A 218 -10.04 -13.86 1.37
CA ALA A 218 -10.45 -12.96 0.29
C ALA A 218 -9.43 -11.85 0.05
N VAL A 219 -8.76 -11.42 1.12
CA VAL A 219 -7.61 -10.52 1.12
C VAL A 219 -6.47 -11.24 1.83
N ALA A 220 -5.45 -11.62 1.06
CA ALA A 220 -4.24 -12.24 1.58
C ALA A 220 -3.05 -11.64 0.85
N PHE A 221 -2.04 -11.22 1.62
CA PHE A 221 -0.78 -10.74 1.09
C PHE A 221 0.37 -10.98 2.07
N GLU A 222 1.58 -10.95 1.56
CA GLU A 222 2.81 -11.14 2.33
C GLU A 222 3.66 -9.88 2.30
N LEU A 223 4.31 -9.58 3.42
CA LEU A 223 5.31 -8.52 3.52
C LEU A 223 6.67 -9.07 3.12
N GLY A 224 7.49 -8.27 2.43
CA GLY A 224 8.79 -8.69 1.91
C GLY A 224 8.71 -9.70 0.75
N GLY A 225 7.49 -10.10 0.37
CA GLY A 225 7.20 -11.05 -0.71
C GLY A 225 7.38 -10.42 -2.10
N CYS A 226 7.55 -11.27 -3.12
CA CYS A 226 7.64 -10.80 -4.51
C CYS A 226 6.29 -10.59 -5.16
N GLU A 227 5.23 -11.07 -4.52
CA GLU A 227 3.89 -11.19 -5.08
C GLU A 227 3.17 -9.84 -5.02
N LEU A 228 3.37 -9.06 -3.94
CA LEU A 228 2.67 -7.80 -3.69
C LEU A 228 2.78 -6.82 -4.86
N GLY A 229 1.63 -6.49 -5.46
CA GLY A 229 1.53 -5.56 -6.58
C GLY A 229 1.81 -6.19 -7.96
N ARG A 230 1.80 -7.52 -8.07
CA ARG A 230 1.83 -8.25 -9.35
C ARG A 230 0.44 -8.50 -9.94
N GLY A 231 -0.62 -8.20 -9.18
CA GLY A 231 -1.99 -8.30 -9.66
C GLY A 231 -2.56 -9.70 -9.55
N LEU A 232 -2.18 -10.46 -8.51
CA LEU A 232 -2.90 -11.68 -8.17
C LEU A 232 -4.40 -11.38 -7.97
N PRO A 233 -5.31 -12.33 -8.25
CA PRO A 233 -6.75 -12.13 -8.04
C PRO A 233 -7.14 -11.63 -6.63
N GLN A 234 -6.33 -11.95 -5.62
CA GLN A 234 -6.47 -11.52 -4.21
C GLN A 234 -5.91 -10.11 -3.95
N GLU A 235 -4.99 -9.65 -4.80
CA GLU A 235 -4.47 -8.29 -4.80
C GLU A 235 -5.48 -7.35 -5.46
N SER A 236 -6.58 -7.16 -4.75
CA SER A 236 -7.56 -6.13 -5.04
C SER A 236 -6.96 -4.75 -4.74
N GLU A 237 -7.55 -3.70 -5.31
CA GLU A 237 -7.14 -2.33 -5.00
C GLU A 237 -7.25 -2.01 -3.51
N LEU A 238 -8.13 -2.71 -2.80
CA LEU A 238 -8.23 -2.67 -1.34
C LEU A 238 -6.90 -3.05 -0.67
N THR A 239 -6.17 -4.04 -1.19
CA THR A 239 -4.87 -4.45 -0.64
C THR A 239 -3.89 -3.28 -0.62
N GLY A 240 -3.79 -2.53 -1.73
CA GLY A 240 -2.93 -1.35 -1.80
C GLY A 240 -3.34 -0.26 -0.82
N THR A 241 -4.65 -0.03 -0.65
CA THR A 241 -5.19 0.91 0.33
C THR A 241 -4.88 0.47 1.76
N LEU A 242 -5.10 -0.80 2.10
CA LEU A 242 -4.85 -1.36 3.44
C LEU A 242 -3.36 -1.33 3.79
N VAL A 243 -2.48 -1.69 2.87
CA VAL A 243 -1.01 -1.60 3.06
C VAL A 243 -0.60 -0.15 3.33
N ASN A 244 -1.17 0.81 2.60
CA ASN A 244 -0.86 2.21 2.83
C ASN A 244 -1.36 2.73 4.18
N ILE A 245 -2.54 2.29 4.63
CA ILE A 245 -3.04 2.62 5.97
C ILE A 245 -2.14 1.99 7.04
N PHE A 246 -1.74 0.73 6.85
CA PHE A 246 -0.88 0.01 7.79
C PHE A 246 0.47 0.71 8.00
N PHE A 247 1.14 1.11 6.92
CA PHE A 247 2.45 1.80 7.00
C PHE A 247 2.35 3.29 7.33
N ASN A 248 1.15 3.87 7.45
CA ASN A 248 0.98 5.29 7.74
C ASN A 248 1.58 5.70 9.10
N LEU A 249 1.67 4.78 10.07
CA LEU A 249 2.35 5.03 11.35
C LEU A 249 3.85 5.28 11.15
N VAL A 250 4.51 4.43 10.36
CA VAL A 250 5.94 4.58 10.03
C VAL A 250 6.17 5.80 9.14
N ASP A 251 5.24 6.09 8.23
CA ASP A 251 5.30 7.32 7.44
C ASP A 251 5.26 8.58 8.32
N GLY A 252 4.44 8.55 9.39
CA GLY A 252 4.40 9.61 10.39
C GLY A 252 5.74 9.82 11.07
N GLU A 253 6.40 8.75 11.53
CA GLU A 253 7.75 8.83 12.11
C GLU A 253 8.78 9.38 11.13
N ILE A 254 8.73 8.97 9.86
CA ILE A 254 9.61 9.53 8.82
C ILE A 254 9.35 11.03 8.63
N MET A 255 8.09 11.48 8.68
CA MET A 255 7.76 12.91 8.59
C MET A 255 8.33 13.69 9.79
N VAL A 256 8.20 13.15 11.01
CA VAL A 256 8.77 13.75 12.23
C VAL A 256 10.30 13.87 12.11
N ILE A 257 10.98 12.80 11.70
CA ILE A 257 12.43 12.80 11.47
C ILE A 257 12.83 13.86 10.44
N ARG A 258 12.09 13.97 9.33
CA ARG A 258 12.36 14.97 8.27
C ARG A 258 12.23 16.39 8.82
N GLU A 259 11.23 16.64 9.66
CA GLU A 259 11.02 17.94 10.29
C GLU A 259 12.13 18.27 11.30
N GLU A 260 12.50 17.31 12.16
CA GLU A 260 13.60 17.47 13.13
C GLU A 260 14.93 17.81 12.44
N VAL A 261 15.30 17.05 11.39
CA VAL A 261 16.53 17.32 10.61
C VAL A 261 16.44 18.66 9.91
N HIS A 262 15.27 19.03 9.38
CA HIS A 262 15.10 20.32 8.74
C HIS A 262 15.27 21.49 9.71
N LYS A 263 14.75 21.38 10.94
CA LYS A 263 14.90 22.38 12.00
C LYS A 263 16.36 22.53 12.44
N LYS A 264 17.11 21.43 12.52
CA LYS A 264 18.54 21.43 12.87
C LYS A 264 19.44 22.02 11.76
N HIS A 265 19.00 21.95 10.50
CA HIS A 265 19.76 22.43 9.34
C HIS A 265 18.93 23.38 8.46
N PRO A 266 18.67 24.63 8.92
CA PRO A 266 17.97 25.61 8.11
C PRO A 266 18.78 25.97 6.86
N ARG A 267 18.09 26.37 5.78
CA ARG A 267 18.77 26.92 4.60
C ARG A 267 19.37 28.28 4.98
N MET A 268 20.69 28.39 4.99
CA MET A 268 21.35 29.69 5.05
C MET A 268 21.09 30.44 3.74
N LYS A 269 20.82 31.75 3.85
CA LYS A 269 20.55 32.64 2.71
C LYS A 269 21.80 33.30 2.12
N ASP A 270 22.99 33.00 2.65
CA ASP A 270 24.22 33.62 2.17
C ASP A 270 24.69 33.00 0.86
N ASP A 271 24.71 33.83 -0.19
CA ASP A 271 25.10 33.47 -1.55
C ASP A 271 26.61 33.23 -1.72
N SER A 272 27.43 33.47 -0.69
CA SER A 272 28.89 33.37 -0.74
C SER A 272 29.42 31.94 -0.58
N VAL A 273 28.68 31.04 0.07
CA VAL A 273 29.04 29.63 0.25
C VAL A 273 27.79 28.76 0.07
N ARG A 274 27.71 28.00 -1.02
CA ARG A 274 26.61 27.05 -1.29
C ARG A 274 26.66 25.86 -0.32
N HIS A 275 26.30 26.07 0.95
CA HIS A 275 26.09 24.97 1.88
C HIS A 275 24.79 24.25 1.50
N THR A 276 24.91 23.03 0.98
CA THR A 276 23.72 22.22 0.69
C THR A 276 23.19 21.70 2.02
N PRO A 277 21.99 22.11 2.47
CA PRO A 277 21.48 21.73 3.77
C PRO A 277 21.29 20.20 3.85
N VAL A 278 21.52 19.64 5.04
CA VAL A 278 21.22 18.23 5.29
C VAL A 278 19.71 18.01 5.13
N ARG A 279 19.35 17.02 4.31
CA ARG A 279 17.98 16.66 3.99
C ARG A 279 17.79 15.16 4.09
N VAL A 280 16.58 14.78 4.46
CA VAL A 280 16.11 13.40 4.47
C VAL A 280 15.00 13.29 3.45
N TYR A 281 15.18 12.37 2.52
CA TYR A 281 14.24 11.97 1.51
C TYR A 281 13.82 10.53 1.80
N ALA A 282 12.55 10.24 1.58
CA ALA A 282 12.02 8.89 1.68
C ALA A 282 11.25 8.58 0.41
N ILE A 283 11.23 7.31 0.02
CA ILE A 283 10.37 6.76 -1.01
C ILE A 283 9.80 5.47 -0.45
N ARG A 284 8.47 5.36 -0.41
CA ARG A 284 7.77 4.12 -0.10
C ARG A 284 6.91 3.70 -1.28
N TYR A 285 7.02 2.44 -1.68
CA TYR A 285 6.12 1.80 -2.62
C TYR A 285 5.62 0.51 -1.98
N LEU A 286 4.38 0.50 -1.52
CA LEU A 286 3.82 -0.58 -0.71
C LEU A 286 4.67 -0.83 0.56
N ASP A 287 5.32 -1.98 0.66
CA ASP A 287 6.21 -2.40 1.74
C ASP A 287 7.71 -2.15 1.45
N ASP A 288 8.06 -1.74 0.23
CA ASP A 288 9.42 -1.32 -0.11
C ASP A 288 9.67 0.13 0.34
N ILE A 289 10.50 0.30 1.37
CA ILE A 289 10.88 1.62 1.93
C ILE A 289 12.37 1.87 1.67
N LEU A 290 12.66 3.02 1.06
CA LEU A 290 14.01 3.53 0.81
C LEU A 290 14.13 4.92 1.44
N VAL A 291 15.18 5.13 2.23
CA VAL A 291 15.50 6.43 2.83
C VAL A 291 16.87 6.86 2.34
N VAL A 292 16.93 8.12 1.91
CA VAL A 292 18.10 8.76 1.34
C VAL A 292 18.40 10.02 2.16
N THR A 293 19.65 10.21 2.56
CA THR A 293 20.09 11.38 3.30
C THR A 293 21.24 12.07 2.58
N SER A 294 21.37 13.39 2.77
CA SER A 294 22.55 14.17 2.38
C SER A 294 23.50 14.45 3.56
N GLY A 295 23.29 13.78 4.70
CA GLY A 295 24.02 14.01 5.96
C GLY A 295 25.20 13.07 6.18
N SER A 296 25.58 12.90 7.45
CA SER A 296 26.61 11.96 7.87
C SER A 296 26.11 10.51 7.88
N LYS A 297 27.05 9.58 7.84
CA LYS A 297 26.76 8.15 8.02
C LYS A 297 26.09 7.88 9.38
N MET A 298 26.54 8.57 10.43
CA MET A 298 25.99 8.40 11.78
C MET A 298 24.52 8.81 11.85
N LEU A 299 24.16 9.98 11.30
CA LEU A 299 22.76 10.40 11.19
C LEU A 299 21.92 9.37 10.43
N THR A 300 22.46 8.79 9.36
CA THR A 300 21.76 7.77 8.57
C THR A 300 21.48 6.50 9.38
N ILE A 301 22.43 6.08 10.21
CA ILE A 301 22.30 4.93 11.11
C ILE A 301 21.25 5.21 12.19
N GLU A 302 21.27 6.40 12.80
CA GLU A 302 20.26 6.80 13.81
C GLU A 302 18.84 6.81 13.22
N ILE A 303 18.67 7.39 12.03
CA ILE A 303 17.38 7.42 11.32
C ILE A 303 16.92 5.99 11.00
N ARG A 304 17.83 5.13 10.52
CA ARG A 304 17.55 3.73 10.24
C ARG A 304 17.04 3.03 11.49
N ASP A 305 17.76 3.14 12.60
CA ASP A 305 17.44 2.41 13.83
C ASP A 305 16.11 2.88 14.43
N ARG A 306 15.80 4.18 14.32
CA ARG A 306 14.48 4.72 14.70
C ARG A 306 13.34 4.16 13.85
N ILE A 307 13.51 4.10 12.52
CA ILE A 307 12.50 3.55 11.61
C ILE A 307 12.31 2.03 11.83
N ILE A 308 13.40 1.28 12.03
CA ILE A 308 13.35 -0.14 12.37
C ILE A 308 12.62 -0.35 13.70
N ALA A 309 12.91 0.48 14.71
CA ALA A 309 12.23 0.41 15.99
C ALA A 309 10.72 0.65 15.86
N ALA A 310 10.29 1.61 15.04
CA ALA A 310 8.87 1.85 14.78
C ALA A 310 8.19 0.65 14.08
N LEU A 311 8.86 0.04 13.10
CA LEU A 311 8.36 -1.16 12.42
C LEU A 311 8.22 -2.36 13.36
N GLU A 312 9.21 -2.60 14.21
CA GLU A 312 9.23 -3.74 15.12
C GLU A 312 8.29 -3.55 16.32
N ARG A 313 8.22 -2.34 16.90
CA ARG A 313 7.43 -2.05 18.09
C ARG A 313 5.96 -1.74 17.79
N ASP A 314 5.71 -0.88 16.81
CA ASP A 314 4.36 -0.34 16.57
C ASP A 314 3.56 -1.22 15.59
N LEU A 315 4.25 -1.79 14.60
CA LEU A 315 3.63 -2.63 13.56
C LEU A 315 3.87 -4.14 13.75
N GLU A 316 4.75 -4.53 14.67
CA GLU A 316 5.14 -5.94 14.91
C GLU A 316 5.70 -6.63 13.66
N VAL A 317 6.32 -5.85 12.77
CA VAL A 317 6.91 -6.31 11.51
C VAL A 317 8.36 -6.70 11.77
N ARG A 318 8.73 -7.94 11.41
CA ARG A 318 10.14 -8.35 11.44
C ARG A 318 10.93 -7.62 10.38
N VAL A 319 12.13 -7.15 10.73
CA VAL A 319 13.06 -6.48 9.80
C VAL A 319 14.42 -7.17 9.89
N ASP A 320 15.07 -7.39 8.75
CA ASP A 320 16.44 -7.85 8.68
C ASP A 320 17.40 -6.65 8.83
N ARG A 321 17.97 -6.50 10.03
CA ARG A 321 18.90 -5.41 10.35
C ARG A 321 20.22 -5.49 9.56
N LEU A 322 20.63 -6.70 9.15
CA LEU A 322 21.83 -6.91 8.34
C LEU A 322 21.55 -6.55 6.87
N GLY A 323 20.36 -6.90 6.38
CA GLY A 323 19.88 -6.48 5.05
C GLY A 323 19.64 -4.96 4.94
N ALA A 324 19.36 -4.28 6.06
CA ALA A 324 19.11 -2.84 6.12
C ALA A 324 20.38 -1.98 6.27
N GLN A 325 21.57 -2.51 5.94
CA GLN A 325 22.83 -1.77 6.09
C GLN A 325 22.88 -0.47 5.26
N SER A 326 23.31 0.61 5.91
CA SER A 326 23.52 1.90 5.27
C SER A 326 24.72 1.83 4.32
N THR A 327 24.49 2.17 3.06
CA THR A 327 25.48 2.11 1.98
C THR A 327 25.61 3.49 1.31
N VAL A 328 26.77 3.80 0.74
CA VAL A 328 26.96 4.99 -0.11
C VAL A 328 26.21 4.79 -1.42
N LEU A 329 25.40 5.76 -1.87
CA LEU A 329 24.55 5.64 -3.09
C LEU A 329 25.31 5.19 -4.34
N TYR A 330 26.59 5.51 -4.43
CA TYR A 330 27.42 5.20 -5.60
C TYR A 330 27.94 3.76 -5.64
N GLN A 331 28.06 3.07 -4.49
CA GLN A 331 28.81 1.82 -4.40
C GLN A 331 28.00 0.55 -4.69
N ARG A 332 26.67 0.63 -4.86
CA ARG A 332 25.84 -0.57 -5.01
C ARG A 332 24.72 -0.37 -6.01
N ARG A 333 24.52 -1.34 -6.91
CA ARG A 333 23.32 -1.42 -7.75
C ARG A 333 22.09 -1.43 -6.85
N LEU A 334 21.27 -0.39 -6.98
CA LEU A 334 20.09 -0.17 -6.17
C LEU A 334 18.92 -0.97 -6.71
N SER A 335 18.60 -2.06 -6.02
CA SER A 335 17.42 -2.88 -6.26
C SER A 335 16.16 -2.27 -5.65
N PHE A 336 15.58 -1.23 -6.26
CA PHE A 336 14.32 -0.66 -5.77
C PHE A 336 13.14 -1.11 -6.64
N GLY A 337 12.31 -2.03 -6.13
CA GLY A 337 11.25 -2.71 -6.89
C GLY A 337 11.74 -3.83 -7.83
N ASP A 338 12.95 -4.35 -7.57
CA ASP A 338 13.83 -5.14 -8.45
C ASP A 338 13.40 -6.59 -8.77
N ARG A 339 12.09 -6.85 -8.82
CA ARG A 339 11.57 -8.19 -9.11
C ARG A 339 11.00 -8.32 -10.53
N ILE A 340 11.64 -7.67 -11.52
CA ILE A 340 11.56 -8.01 -12.96
C ILE A 340 13.00 -8.00 -13.51
N PRO A 341 13.41 -8.99 -14.33
CA PRO A 341 14.69 -8.94 -15.03
C PRO A 341 14.66 -7.83 -16.08
N SER A 342 15.68 -6.97 -16.04
CA SER A 342 15.89 -5.78 -16.86
C SER A 342 15.33 -4.46 -16.30
N CYS A 343 16.25 -3.49 -16.27
CA CYS A 343 16.03 -2.05 -16.23
C CYS A 343 15.74 -1.37 -14.88
N ALA A 344 16.71 -1.41 -13.97
CA ALA A 344 17.26 -0.16 -13.41
C ALA A 344 18.66 -0.38 -12.79
N THR A 345 19.70 -0.45 -13.63
CA THR A 345 21.07 -0.24 -13.16
C THR A 345 21.22 1.25 -12.88
N PHE A 346 21.27 1.66 -11.62
CA PHE A 346 21.46 3.07 -11.26
C PHE A 346 22.96 3.38 -11.16
N ASN A 347 23.48 4.17 -12.11
CA ASN A 347 24.74 4.88 -11.96
C ASN A 347 24.38 6.34 -11.65
N LEU A 348 24.41 6.74 -10.38
CA LEU A 348 24.30 8.14 -10.00
C LEU A 348 25.71 8.73 -10.00
N ALA A 349 25.95 9.77 -10.79
CA ALA A 349 27.29 10.35 -10.94
C ALA A 349 27.86 10.84 -9.59
N PRO A 350 29.17 10.71 -9.33
CA PRO A 350 29.78 11.13 -8.08
C PRO A 350 29.67 12.65 -7.89
N THR A 351 29.19 13.06 -6.72
CA THR A 351 29.51 14.40 -6.20
C THR A 351 30.62 14.22 -5.18
N HIS A 352 31.72 14.96 -5.34
CA HIS A 352 32.91 14.87 -4.52
C HIS A 352 32.57 15.02 -3.03
N VAL A 353 32.57 13.90 -2.30
CA VAL A 353 32.70 13.93 -0.84
C VAL A 353 34.17 14.22 -0.57
N ARG A 354 34.50 15.47 -0.21
CA ARG A 354 35.79 15.78 0.41
C ARG A 354 35.76 15.19 1.81
N GLU A 355 36.40 14.05 1.99
CA GLU A 355 36.85 13.61 3.31
C GLU A 355 37.87 14.63 3.80
N SER A 356 37.51 15.43 4.79
CA SER A 356 38.47 16.22 5.55
C SER A 356 39.32 15.26 6.36
N LYS A 357 40.50 14.91 5.86
CA LYS A 357 41.54 14.28 6.66
C LYS A 357 42.02 15.30 7.69
N GLU A 358 41.82 14.98 8.97
CA GLU A 358 42.52 15.60 10.09
C GLU A 358 44.04 15.55 9.80
N GLY A 359 44.66 16.72 9.80
CA GLY A 359 46.10 16.87 9.64
C GLY A 359 46.83 16.32 10.86
N LYS A 360 47.70 15.33 10.63
CA LYS A 360 48.85 15.09 11.49
C LYS A 360 49.95 16.03 11.04
N GLU A 361 50.23 17.01 11.88
CA GLU A 361 51.41 17.86 11.82
C GLU A 361 52.59 17.03 12.34
N GLU A 362 53.41 16.50 11.44
CA GLU A 362 54.74 15.97 11.77
C GLU A 362 55.70 17.16 11.81
N VAL A 363 56.10 17.52 13.03
CA VAL A 363 57.21 18.43 13.31
C VAL A 363 58.50 17.65 13.03
N SER A 364 59.25 18.10 12.03
CA SER A 364 60.63 17.70 11.79
C SER A 364 61.53 18.41 12.80
N GLU A 365 62.06 17.66 13.77
CA GLU A 365 63.26 18.05 14.51
C GLU A 365 64.50 17.68 13.69
N ASP A 366 65.22 18.72 13.28
CA ASP A 366 66.56 18.68 12.70
C ASP A 366 67.48 19.18 13.83
N GLU A 367 68.17 18.27 14.52
CA GLU A 367 69.31 18.60 15.38
C GLU A 367 70.59 18.04 14.75
N GLY A 368 71.62 18.89 14.71
CA GLY A 368 72.95 18.61 14.16
C GLY A 368 73.94 18.04 15.16
#